data_AF-A0A3D0U9X2-F1
#
_entry.id   AF-A0A3D0U9X2-F1
#
_cell.length_a   1.000
_cell.length_b   1.000
_cell.length_c   1.000
_cell.angle_alpha   90.00
_cell.angle_beta   90.00
_cell.angle_gamma   90.00
#
_symmetry.space_group_name_H-M   'P 1'
#
loop_
_entity.id
_entity.type
_entity.pdbx_description
1 polymer ?
#
loop_
_entity_poly.entity_id
_entity_poly.type
_entity_poly.pdbx_seq_one_letter_code
_entity_poly.pdbx_strand_id
1 'polypeptide(L)'
;MAPEIRISISEQTLAVWQGGACIRQWPVTTAKNGAGNQSGSNQTPLGKHRIRACIGAGAPMGAVFVGRRQTGEIHSAELAARHPDRDWILTRILWLCGEEKGINRGGDVDSQRRYIYIHGTPDTEPMGVPLSHGCIRMRNQDVMALFDCVGSGTRVTILP
;
A
#
# COMPACT_ATOMS: atom_id res chain seq x y z
N MET A 1 -5.01 21.87 8.38
CA MET A 1 -5.93 20.80 7.93
C MET A 1 -5.18 19.48 7.88
N ALA A 2 -5.79 18.38 8.29
CA ALA A 2 -5.14 17.06 8.26
C ALA A 2 -4.92 16.59 6.81
N PRO A 3 -3.83 15.86 6.51
CA PRO A 3 -3.62 15.28 5.19
C PRO A 3 -4.62 14.16 4.91
N GLU A 4 -4.93 13.95 3.63
CA GLU A 4 -5.68 12.80 3.13
C GLU A 4 -4.97 12.19 1.92
N ILE A 5 -5.13 10.89 1.73
CA ILE A 5 -4.57 10.18 0.58
C ILE A 5 -5.70 9.88 -0.40
N ARG A 6 -5.45 10.09 -1.69
CA ARG A 6 -6.29 9.63 -2.79
C ARG A 6 -5.47 8.72 -3.69
N ILE A 7 -6.01 7.55 -3.98
CA ILE A 7 -5.37 6.57 -4.85
C ILE A 7 -6.28 6.38 -6.06
N SER A 8 -5.73 6.51 -7.26
CA SER A 8 -6.42 6.24 -8.52
C SER A 8 -5.90 4.94 -9.11
N ILE A 9 -6.78 3.96 -9.32
CA ILE A 9 -6.43 2.70 -9.96
C ILE A 9 -6.24 2.93 -11.47
N SER A 10 -7.10 3.72 -12.12
CA SER A 10 -7.00 4.01 -13.55
C SER A 10 -5.72 4.77 -13.92
N GLU A 11 -5.33 5.74 -13.09
CA GLU A 11 -4.11 6.53 -13.31
C GLU A 11 -2.86 5.90 -12.71
N GLN A 12 -3.01 4.86 -11.88
CA GLN A 12 -1.92 4.25 -11.10
C GLN A 12 -1.13 5.29 -10.30
N THR A 13 -1.85 6.15 -9.57
CA THR A 13 -1.26 7.21 -8.75
C THR A 13 -1.72 7.17 -7.31
N LEU A 14 -0.86 7.64 -6.41
CA LEU A 14 -1.20 8.00 -5.05
C LEU A 14 -0.85 9.47 -4.83
N ALA A 15 -1.83 10.26 -4.41
CA ALA A 15 -1.70 11.68 -4.13
C ALA A 15 -2.02 11.98 -2.66
N VAL A 16 -1.23 12.86 -2.05
CA VAL A 16 -1.52 13.43 -0.74
C VAL A 16 -2.12 14.82 -0.94
N TRP A 17 -3.27 15.04 -0.32
CA TRP A 17 -4.00 16.29 -0.36
C TRP A 17 -4.02 16.93 1.02
N GLN A 18 -3.85 18.24 1.07
CA GLN A 18 -3.97 19.02 2.28
C GLN A 18 -4.61 20.37 1.97
N GLY A 19 -5.73 20.66 2.63
CA GLY A 19 -6.44 21.93 2.42
C GLY A 19 -6.97 22.15 1.00
N GLY A 20 -7.36 21.08 0.32
CA GLY A 20 -7.90 21.14 -1.05
C GLY A 20 -6.84 21.22 -2.15
N ALA A 21 -5.55 21.25 -1.81
CA ALA A 21 -4.45 21.20 -2.77
C ALA A 21 -3.76 19.82 -2.74
N CYS A 22 -3.39 19.32 -3.92
CA CYS A 22 -2.48 18.19 -4.04
C CYS A 22 -1.06 18.66 -3.73
N ILE A 23 -0.44 18.13 -2.67
CA ILE A 23 0.90 18.55 -2.23
C ILE A 23 2.00 17.61 -2.72
N ARG A 24 1.68 16.33 -2.94
CA ARG A 24 2.60 15.32 -3.44
C ARG A 24 1.82 14.27 -4.22
N GLN A 25 2.43 13.71 -5.25
CA GLN A 25 1.87 12.61 -6.04
C GLN A 25 3.00 11.68 -6.49
N TRP A 26 2.75 10.39 -6.43
CA TRP A 26 3.68 9.35 -6.85
C TRP A 26 2.97 8.33 -7.74
N PRO A 27 3.70 7.72 -8.70
CA PRO A 27 3.21 6.54 -9.37
C PRO A 27 3.16 5.36 -8.37
N VAL A 28 2.18 4.49 -8.54
CA VAL A 28 2.02 3.27 -7.74
C VAL A 28 1.75 2.08 -8.64
N THR A 29 1.72 0.90 -8.04
CA THR A 29 1.25 -0.32 -8.69
C THR A 29 0.15 -0.96 -7.86
N THR A 30 -1.05 -1.03 -8.43
CA THR A 30 -2.21 -1.69 -7.82
C THR A 30 -2.39 -3.10 -8.37
N ALA A 31 -3.50 -3.75 -8.03
CA ALA A 31 -3.74 -5.14 -8.40
C ALA A 31 -3.85 -5.37 -9.90
N LYS A 32 -3.23 -6.45 -10.37
CA LYS A 32 -3.41 -6.97 -11.74
C LYS A 32 -4.87 -7.26 -12.09
N ASN A 33 -5.64 -7.74 -11.11
CA ASN A 33 -7.05 -8.10 -11.27
C ASN A 33 -8.00 -6.87 -11.23
N GLY A 34 -7.45 -5.66 -11.18
CA GLY A 34 -8.21 -4.42 -11.12
C GLY A 34 -8.83 -4.16 -9.76
N ALA A 35 -9.96 -3.46 -9.78
CA ALA A 35 -10.64 -2.97 -8.58
C ALA A 35 -11.71 -3.97 -8.08
N GLY A 36 -11.80 -4.15 -6.76
CA GLY A 36 -12.83 -4.97 -6.15
C GLY A 36 -12.59 -5.34 -4.69
N ASN A 37 -13.68 -5.56 -3.98
CA ASN A 37 -13.65 -5.66 -2.52
C ASN A 37 -13.69 -7.08 -1.98
N GLN A 38 -14.08 -8.05 -2.80
CA GLN A 38 -14.29 -9.44 -2.39
C GLN A 38 -13.00 -10.10 -1.88
N SER A 39 -13.09 -10.84 -0.78
CA SER A 39 -11.99 -11.63 -0.23
C SER A 39 -11.59 -12.72 -1.23
N GLY A 40 -10.28 -12.95 -1.36
CA GLY A 40 -9.73 -13.90 -2.32
C GLY A 40 -9.71 -13.42 -3.79
N SER A 41 -10.22 -12.23 -4.11
CA SER A 41 -10.24 -11.75 -5.50
C SER A 41 -8.88 -11.28 -6.02
N ASN A 42 -7.92 -11.03 -5.13
CA ASN A 42 -6.64 -10.36 -5.41
C ASN A 42 -6.80 -8.99 -6.09
N GLN A 43 -7.95 -8.33 -5.93
CA GLN A 43 -8.23 -7.00 -6.44
C GLN A 43 -7.90 -5.92 -5.40
N THR A 44 -7.58 -4.70 -5.84
CA THR A 44 -7.42 -3.56 -4.93
C THR A 44 -8.80 -3.04 -4.53
N PRO A 45 -9.11 -2.92 -3.22
CA PRO A 45 -10.43 -2.48 -2.78
C PRO A 45 -10.68 -1.02 -3.14
N LEU A 46 -11.95 -0.67 -3.33
CA LEU A 46 -12.42 0.69 -3.55
C LEU A 46 -12.97 1.31 -2.27
N GLY A 47 -13.16 2.62 -2.32
CA GLY A 47 -13.88 3.38 -1.31
C GLY A 47 -13.00 3.91 -0.18
N LYS A 48 -13.65 4.29 0.90
CA LYS A 48 -13.06 4.98 2.05
C LYS A 48 -12.38 4.01 2.99
N HIS A 49 -11.17 4.36 3.34
CA HIS A 49 -10.29 3.65 4.24
C HIS A 49 -9.66 4.66 5.22
N ARG A 50 -9.07 4.13 6.28
CA ARG A 50 -8.08 4.85 7.08
C ARG A 50 -6.82 4.02 7.23
N ILE A 51 -5.70 4.70 7.47
CA ILE A 51 -4.49 4.02 7.94
C ILE A 51 -4.74 3.54 9.37
N ARG A 52 -4.80 2.23 9.58
CA ARG A 52 -4.99 1.59 10.88
C ARG A 52 -3.72 1.61 11.72
N ALA A 53 -2.58 1.41 11.07
CA ALA A 53 -1.26 1.34 11.68
C ALA A 53 -0.18 1.72 10.66
N CYS A 54 0.84 2.40 11.15
CA CYS A 54 2.08 2.68 10.42
C CYS A 54 3.18 1.77 11.01
N ILE A 55 3.80 0.92 10.18
CA ILE A 55 4.79 -0.07 10.62
C ILE A 55 6.10 0.13 9.85
N GLY A 56 7.22 -0.07 10.54
CA GLY A 56 8.57 0.08 9.98
C GLY A 56 9.26 1.41 10.31
N ALA A 57 8.74 2.20 11.26
CA ALA A 57 9.44 3.38 11.76
C ALA A 57 10.84 2.99 12.27
N GLY A 58 11.88 3.71 11.85
CA GLY A 58 13.28 3.43 12.19
C GLY A 58 13.91 2.23 11.47
N ALA A 59 13.15 1.42 10.72
CA ALA A 59 13.71 0.33 9.94
C ALA A 59 14.49 0.88 8.72
N PRO A 60 15.60 0.23 8.31
CA PRO A 60 16.36 0.65 7.15
C PRO A 60 15.53 0.54 5.86
N MET A 61 15.92 1.32 4.84
CA MET A 61 15.36 1.16 3.50
C MET A 61 15.65 -0.26 2.98
N GLY A 62 14.67 -0.89 2.34
CA GLY A 62 14.76 -2.27 1.87
C GLY A 62 14.53 -3.32 2.97
N ALA A 63 14.26 -2.93 4.22
CA ALA A 63 13.92 -3.87 5.28
C ALA A 63 12.73 -4.76 4.86
N VAL A 64 12.85 -6.07 5.05
CA VAL A 64 11.84 -7.04 4.64
C VAL A 64 10.86 -7.32 5.79
N PHE A 65 9.58 -7.40 5.45
CA PHE A 65 8.50 -7.70 6.39
C PHE A 65 7.74 -8.96 6.01
N VAL A 66 7.41 -9.78 7.02
CA VAL A 66 6.50 -10.94 6.90
C VAL A 66 5.48 -10.88 8.03
N GLY A 67 4.19 -10.97 7.70
CA GLY A 67 3.13 -10.86 8.71
C GLY A 67 3.15 -9.54 9.49
N ARG A 68 3.64 -8.46 8.85
CA ARG A 68 3.86 -7.11 9.44
C ARG A 68 4.98 -7.04 10.48
N ARG A 69 5.85 -8.05 10.56
CA ARG A 69 7.05 -8.05 11.42
C ARG A 69 8.29 -7.96 10.55
N GLN A 70 9.23 -7.12 10.94
CA GLN A 70 10.54 -7.05 10.28
C GLN A 70 11.27 -8.38 10.49
N THR A 71 11.87 -8.93 9.43
CA THR A 71 12.55 -10.24 9.50
C THR A 71 14.02 -10.14 9.91
N GLY A 72 14.60 -8.93 9.84
CA GLY A 72 16.04 -8.70 9.95
C GLY A 72 16.76 -8.74 8.60
N GLU A 73 16.10 -9.21 7.54
CA GLU A 73 16.64 -9.17 6.18
C GLU A 73 16.52 -7.74 5.59
N ILE A 74 17.49 -7.40 4.74
CA ILE A 74 17.43 -6.24 3.85
C ILE A 74 17.41 -6.79 2.43
N HIS A 75 16.46 -6.33 1.62
CA HIS A 75 16.30 -6.76 0.24
C HIS A 75 17.57 -6.45 -0.58
N SER A 76 18.03 -7.44 -1.35
CA SER A 76 19.13 -7.33 -2.31
C SER A 76 18.84 -8.21 -3.52
N ALA A 77 19.58 -8.01 -4.62
CA ALA A 77 19.42 -8.84 -5.83
C ALA A 77 19.71 -10.32 -5.55
N GLU A 78 20.70 -10.62 -4.71
CA GLU A 78 21.09 -11.98 -4.33
C GLU A 78 20.01 -12.65 -3.46
N LEU A 79 19.36 -11.88 -2.59
CA LEU A 79 18.24 -12.38 -1.79
C LEU A 79 17.01 -12.64 -2.67
N ALA A 80 16.71 -11.73 -3.61
CA ALA A 80 15.63 -11.90 -4.58
C ALA A 80 15.84 -13.15 -5.44
N ALA A 81 17.05 -13.37 -5.95
CA ALA A 81 17.39 -14.52 -6.78
C ALA A 81 17.22 -15.87 -6.06
N ARG A 82 17.42 -15.90 -4.73
CA ARG A 82 17.19 -17.10 -3.90
C ARG A 82 15.71 -17.37 -3.61
N HIS A 83 14.86 -16.37 -3.75
CA HIS A 83 13.42 -16.44 -3.47
C HIS A 83 12.61 -15.77 -4.58
N PRO A 84 12.65 -16.30 -5.82
CA PRO A 84 12.07 -15.63 -6.99
C PRO A 84 10.56 -15.44 -6.90
N ASP A 85 9.85 -16.32 -6.20
CA ASP A 85 8.39 -16.29 -6.09
C ASP A 85 7.88 -15.56 -4.83
N ARG A 86 8.77 -14.95 -4.03
CA ARG A 86 8.38 -14.28 -2.79
C ARG A 86 7.74 -12.92 -3.11
N ASP A 87 6.55 -12.68 -2.56
CA ASP A 87 5.94 -11.34 -2.58
C ASP A 87 6.65 -10.45 -1.54
N TRP A 88 7.37 -9.44 -2.04
CA TRP A 88 8.22 -8.59 -1.22
C TRP A 88 7.44 -7.40 -0.65
N ILE A 89 7.29 -7.38 0.68
CA ILE A 89 6.80 -6.23 1.43
C ILE A 89 8.00 -5.54 2.08
N LEU A 90 8.37 -4.37 1.59
CA LEU A 90 9.60 -3.69 1.96
C LEU A 90 9.37 -2.35 2.66
N THR A 91 10.38 -1.94 3.42
CA THR A 91 10.64 -0.57 3.90
C THR A 91 9.63 -0.03 4.91
N ARG A 92 8.37 0.19 4.50
CA ARG A 92 7.28 0.67 5.35
C ARG A 92 5.98 -0.05 5.00
N ILE A 93 5.07 -0.15 5.97
CA ILE A 93 3.70 -0.64 5.74
C ILE A 93 2.72 0.36 6.35
N LEU A 94 1.80 0.86 5.53
CA LEU A 94 0.60 1.56 5.97
C LEU A 94 -0.57 0.59 5.82
N TRP A 95 -1.06 0.06 6.94
CA TRP A 95 -2.12 -0.95 6.93
C TRP A 95 -3.48 -0.29 6.83
N LEU A 96 -4.25 -0.64 5.80
CA LEU A 96 -5.55 -0.03 5.56
C LEU A 96 -6.67 -0.77 6.28
N CYS A 97 -7.63 0.00 6.79
CA CYS A 97 -8.90 -0.49 7.32
C CYS A 97 -10.04 0.20 6.58
N GLY A 98 -10.92 -0.57 5.97
CA GLY A 98 -12.11 -0.04 5.30
C GLY A 98 -13.05 0.63 6.30
N GLU A 99 -13.79 1.63 5.82
CA GLU A 99 -14.73 2.40 6.64
C GLU A 99 -16.19 2.20 6.25
N GLU A 100 -16.45 1.51 5.14
CA GLU A 100 -17.78 1.37 4.54
C GLU A 100 -18.31 -0.07 4.69
N LYS A 101 -19.30 -0.24 5.58
CA LYS A 101 -19.89 -1.54 5.89
C LYS A 101 -20.51 -2.17 4.65
N GLY A 102 -20.14 -3.42 4.37
CA GLY A 102 -20.62 -4.15 3.19
C GLY A 102 -19.99 -3.72 1.87
N ILE A 103 -19.13 -2.70 1.88
CA ILE A 103 -18.32 -2.30 0.71
C ILE A 103 -16.88 -2.75 0.91
N ASN A 104 -16.19 -2.27 1.94
CA ASN A 104 -14.78 -2.59 2.21
C ASN A 104 -14.51 -2.91 3.69
N ARG A 105 -15.58 -3.01 4.51
CA ARG A 105 -15.56 -3.27 5.94
C ARG A 105 -16.55 -4.37 6.34
N GLY A 106 -16.07 -5.34 7.11
CA GLY A 106 -16.83 -6.49 7.61
C GLY A 106 -17.05 -7.59 6.56
N GLY A 107 -17.41 -8.79 7.04
CA GLY A 107 -17.71 -9.95 6.18
C GLY A 107 -16.58 -10.29 5.21
N ASP A 108 -16.96 -10.69 4.00
CA ASP A 108 -16.04 -11.10 2.95
C ASP A 108 -15.52 -9.93 2.11
N VAL A 109 -15.72 -8.69 2.55
CA VAL A 109 -15.20 -7.50 1.86
C VAL A 109 -14.20 -6.71 2.69
N ASP A 110 -13.87 -7.20 3.88
CA ASP A 110 -13.08 -6.45 4.85
C ASP A 110 -11.61 -6.27 4.43
N SER A 111 -11.24 -5.04 4.08
CA SER A 111 -9.89 -4.73 3.59
C SER A 111 -8.80 -4.95 4.64
N GLN A 112 -9.12 -4.80 5.92
CA GLN A 112 -8.14 -5.04 6.98
C GLN A 112 -7.83 -6.53 7.10
N ARG A 113 -8.87 -7.39 7.08
CA ARG A 113 -8.73 -8.86 7.09
C ARG A 113 -8.07 -9.39 5.82
N ARG A 114 -8.28 -8.70 4.69
CA ARG A 114 -7.60 -8.96 3.41
C ARG A 114 -6.14 -8.47 3.36
N TYR A 115 -5.63 -7.89 4.45
CA TYR A 115 -4.24 -7.44 4.56
C TYR A 115 -3.82 -6.42 3.49
N ILE A 116 -4.72 -5.48 3.15
CA ILE A 116 -4.42 -4.46 2.15
C ILE A 116 -3.47 -3.40 2.72
N TYR A 117 -2.35 -3.19 2.05
CA TYR A 117 -1.28 -2.30 2.47
C TYR A 117 -0.92 -1.28 1.39
N ILE A 118 -0.37 -0.14 1.82
CA ILE A 118 0.56 0.65 1.02
C ILE A 118 1.97 0.31 1.51
N HIS A 119 2.87 -0.12 0.63
CA HIS A 119 4.21 -0.56 1.04
C HIS A 119 5.28 -0.37 -0.04
N GLY A 120 6.55 -0.45 0.39
CA GLY A 120 7.71 -0.43 -0.51
C GLY A 120 7.89 -1.76 -1.25
N THR A 121 8.50 -1.72 -2.42
CA THR A 121 8.69 -2.89 -3.29
C THR A 121 10.07 -2.88 -3.97
N PRO A 122 10.58 -4.00 -4.50
CA PRO A 122 11.85 -4.03 -5.24
C PRO A 122 11.87 -3.07 -6.43
N ASP A 123 13.06 -2.58 -6.79
CA ASP A 123 13.21 -1.67 -7.92
C ASP A 123 12.91 -2.34 -9.28
N THR A 124 12.96 -3.66 -9.33
CA THR A 124 12.58 -4.48 -10.49
C THR A 124 11.09 -4.49 -10.78
N GLU A 125 10.24 -4.18 -9.80
CA GLU A 125 8.79 -4.10 -10.01
C GLU A 125 8.45 -2.82 -10.78
N PRO A 126 7.52 -2.83 -11.74
CA PRO A 126 7.13 -1.63 -12.46
C PRO A 126 6.27 -0.72 -11.59
N MET A 127 6.32 0.59 -11.86
CA MET A 127 5.38 1.59 -11.33
C MET A 127 4.49 2.08 -12.47
N GLY A 128 3.22 2.38 -12.19
CA GLY A 128 2.27 2.81 -13.21
C GLY A 128 1.61 1.66 -13.98
N VAL A 129 1.83 0.40 -13.57
CA VAL A 129 1.29 -0.80 -14.25
C VAL A 129 0.64 -1.72 -13.21
N PRO A 130 -0.66 -2.07 -13.33
CA PRO A 130 -1.32 -2.95 -12.37
C PRO A 130 -0.72 -4.37 -12.36
N LEU A 131 0.00 -4.74 -11.30
CA LEU A 131 0.73 -6.01 -11.20
C LEU A 131 0.81 -6.58 -9.76
N SER A 132 0.18 -5.94 -8.78
CA SER A 132 0.12 -6.47 -7.41
C SER A 132 -0.98 -7.53 -7.23
N HIS A 133 -1.06 -8.10 -6.02
CA HIS A 133 -2.11 -9.03 -5.58
C HIS A 133 -3.20 -8.39 -4.70
N GLY A 134 -3.35 -7.06 -4.75
CA GLY A 134 -4.36 -6.33 -3.97
C GLY A 134 -3.80 -5.09 -3.27
N CYS A 135 -2.54 -5.15 -2.84
CA CYS A 135 -1.85 -4.04 -2.19
C CYS A 135 -1.50 -2.91 -3.16
N ILE A 136 -1.10 -1.77 -2.61
CA ILE A 136 -0.59 -0.62 -3.34
C ILE A 136 0.92 -0.58 -3.13
N ARG A 137 1.66 -0.88 -4.19
CA ARG A 137 3.12 -0.89 -4.18
C ARG A 137 3.66 0.49 -4.55
N MET A 138 4.72 0.91 -3.86
CA MET A 138 5.45 2.15 -4.10
C MET A 138 6.96 1.88 -4.15
N ARG A 139 7.73 2.80 -4.73
CA ARG A 139 9.19 2.80 -4.54
C ARG A 139 9.53 2.98 -3.06
N ASN A 140 10.66 2.40 -2.64
CA ASN A 140 11.09 2.45 -1.25
C ASN A 140 11.29 3.88 -0.72
N GLN A 141 11.85 4.76 -1.55
CA GLN A 141 12.03 6.18 -1.20
C GLN A 141 10.68 6.91 -1.08
N ASP A 142 9.76 6.64 -2.00
CA ASP A 142 8.45 7.28 -2.03
C ASP A 142 7.58 6.87 -0.84
N VAL A 143 7.58 5.58 -0.46
CA VAL A 143 6.82 5.13 0.71
C VAL A 143 7.41 5.69 2.01
N MET A 144 8.73 5.90 2.09
CA MET A 144 9.34 6.58 3.23
C MET A 144 8.87 8.03 3.32
N ALA A 145 8.92 8.76 2.20
CA ALA A 145 8.45 10.14 2.14
C ALA A 145 6.95 10.27 2.48
N LEU A 146 6.12 9.32 2.02
CA LEU A 146 4.71 9.24 2.40
C LEU A 146 4.57 9.00 3.91
N PHE A 147 5.30 8.03 4.46
CA PHE A 147 5.26 7.64 5.87
C PHE A 147 5.58 8.81 6.80
N ASP A 148 6.50 9.69 6.43
CA ASP A 148 6.87 10.87 7.22
C ASP A 148 5.76 11.94 7.24
N CYS A 149 4.82 11.89 6.30
CA CYS A 149 3.75 12.88 6.15
C CYS A 149 2.39 12.40 6.71
N VAL A 150 2.24 11.11 7.04
CA VAL A 150 0.95 10.52 7.41
C VAL A 150 1.02 9.68 8.67
N GLY A 151 -0.07 9.68 9.44
CA GLY A 151 -0.18 8.91 10.68
C GLY A 151 -1.34 7.92 10.68
N SER A 152 -1.45 7.14 11.76
CA SER A 152 -2.65 6.35 12.02
C SER A 152 -3.88 7.26 12.10
N GLY A 153 -4.98 6.85 11.48
CA GLY A 153 -6.19 7.66 11.34
C GLY A 153 -6.23 8.55 10.08
N THR A 154 -5.12 8.69 9.35
CA THR A 154 -5.13 9.40 8.05
C THR A 154 -6.12 8.74 7.10
N ARG A 155 -6.97 9.57 6.48
CA ARG A 155 -7.99 9.12 5.53
C ARG A 155 -7.36 8.72 4.21
N VAL A 156 -7.87 7.65 3.63
CA VAL A 156 -7.45 7.11 2.33
C VAL A 156 -8.70 6.85 1.51
N THR A 157 -8.78 7.38 0.29
CA THR A 157 -9.85 7.05 -0.65
C THR A 157 -9.25 6.36 -1.86
N ILE A 158 -9.74 5.17 -2.19
CA ILE A 158 -9.31 4.44 -3.38
C ILE A 158 -10.41 4.54 -4.44
N LEU A 159 -10.05 5.09 -5.59
CA LEU A 159 -10.91 5.39 -6.72
C LEU A 159 -10.56 4.46 -7.89
N PRO A 160 -11.52 4.23 -8.81
CA PRO A 160 -11.30 3.41 -10.00
C PRO A 160 -10.16 3.86 -10.92
#